data_AF-A0A835HNJ5-F1
#
_entry.id   AF-A0A835HNJ5-F1
#
_cell.length_a   1.000
_cell.length_b   1.000
_cell.length_c   1.000
_cell.angle_alpha   90.00
_cell.angle_beta   90.00
_cell.angle_gamma   90.00
#
_symmetry.space_group_name_H-M   'P 1'
#
loop_
_entity.id
_entity.type
_entity.pdbx_description
1 polymer ?
#
loop_
_entity_poly.entity_id
_entity_poly.type
_entity_poly.pdbx_seq_one_letter_code
_entity_poly.pdbx_strand_id
1 'polypeptide(L)'
;MEDADKLVDAIKAKKDRKAVIVGVPRLFTSGIAAFYEGYYANKGIKIVKGTVATGFDSDANGEVKAVKLKDGRVMDADIVVVGVGGRPLITLFKGQVAEEKGGIKVI
;
A
#
# COMPACT_ATOMS: atom_id res chain seq x y z
N MET A 1 -6.32 -13.87 3.71
CA MET A 1 -5.17 -14.44 2.96
C MET A 1 -5.49 -14.50 1.48
N GLU A 2 -6.69 -14.96 1.11
CA GLU A 2 -7.14 -15.07 -0.29
C GLU A 2 -6.90 -13.82 -1.16
N ASP A 3 -7.24 -12.62 -0.68
CA ASP A 3 -7.05 -11.39 -1.47
C ASP A 3 -5.58 -11.01 -1.66
N ALA A 4 -4.73 -11.27 -0.67
CA ALA A 4 -3.31 -11.00 -0.78
C ALA A 4 -2.62 -12.01 -1.70
N ASP A 5 -3.07 -13.26 -1.70
CA ASP A 5 -2.59 -14.28 -2.62
C ASP A 5 -2.98 -13.96 -4.06
N LYS A 6 -4.22 -13.49 -4.30
CA LYS A 6 -4.65 -12.96 -5.60
C LYS A 6 -3.78 -11.80 -6.07
N LEU A 7 -3.39 -10.91 -5.15
CA LEU A 7 -2.48 -9.80 -5.47
C LEU A 7 -1.09 -10.32 -5.87
N VAL A 8 -0.56 -11.33 -5.16
CA VAL A 8 0.72 -11.95 -5.53
C VAL A 8 0.63 -12.60 -6.91
N ASP A 9 -0.46 -13.31 -7.19
CA ASP A 9 -0.66 -13.98 -8.48
C ASP A 9 -0.81 -12.96 -9.62
N ALA A 10 -1.50 -11.85 -9.39
CA ALA A 10 -1.61 -10.74 -10.34
C ALA A 10 -0.24 -10.08 -10.63
N ILE A 11 0.61 -9.93 -9.62
CA ILE A 11 1.98 -9.42 -9.78
C ILE A 11 2.83 -10.42 -10.60
N LYS A 12 2.76 -11.72 -10.27
CA LYS A 12 3.51 -12.78 -10.98
C LYS A 12 3.05 -12.99 -12.42
N ALA A 13 1.77 -12.78 -12.71
CA ALA A 13 1.22 -12.88 -14.06
C ALA A 13 1.81 -11.83 -15.01
N LYS A 14 2.29 -10.70 -14.48
CA LYS A 14 3.01 -9.68 -15.26
C LYS A 14 4.51 -9.99 -15.24
N LYS A 15 4.94 -10.99 -16.03
CA LYS A 15 6.36 -11.37 -16.20
C LYS A 15 7.25 -10.13 -16.36
N ASP A 16 8.35 -10.09 -15.61
CA ASP A 16 9.39 -9.04 -15.57
C ASP A 16 9.04 -7.67 -14.94
N ARG A 17 7.85 -7.50 -14.33
CA ARG A 17 7.50 -6.20 -13.70
C ARG A 17 7.87 -6.12 -12.22
N LYS A 18 8.56 -5.05 -11.82
CA LYS A 18 8.88 -4.73 -10.42
C LYS A 18 7.65 -4.12 -9.75
N ALA A 19 7.15 -4.78 -8.70
CA ALA A 19 6.02 -4.29 -7.91
C ALA A 19 6.50 -3.80 -6.53
N VAL A 20 6.02 -2.62 -6.13
CA VAL A 20 6.28 -2.05 -4.79
C VAL A 20 4.97 -1.92 -4.03
N ILE A 21 4.94 -2.48 -2.81
CA ILE A 21 3.81 -2.38 -1.89
C ILE A 21 4.15 -1.34 -0.83
N VAL A 22 3.30 -0.33 -0.69
CA VAL A 22 3.43 0.72 0.33
C VAL A 22 2.25 0.62 1.29
N GLY A 23 2.53 0.39 2.58
CA GLY A 23 1.51 0.25 3.62
C GLY A 23 1.88 1.00 4.90
N VAL A 24 0.86 1.31 5.71
CA VAL A 24 1.03 1.98 7.02
C VAL A 24 1.12 0.96 8.17
N PRO A 25 2.06 1.11 9.11
CA PRO A 25 2.23 0.17 10.22
C PRO A 25 1.18 0.44 11.31
N ARG A 26 0.06 -0.30 11.34
CA ARG A 26 -0.96 -0.09 12.40
C ARG A 26 -1.69 -1.33 12.93
N LEU A 27 -1.55 -2.52 12.33
CA LEU A 27 -2.45 -3.64 12.65
C LEU A 27 -1.77 -4.92 13.16
N PHE A 28 -0.52 -5.19 12.81
CA PHE A 28 0.12 -6.45 13.18
C PHE A 28 1.02 -6.31 14.40
N THR A 29 0.98 -7.31 15.29
CA THR A 29 2.01 -7.51 16.32
C THR A 29 3.32 -7.93 15.64
N SER A 30 4.46 -7.72 16.30
CA SER A 30 5.79 -8.01 15.74
C SER A 30 5.94 -9.45 15.25
N GLY A 31 5.38 -10.43 15.98
CA GLY A 31 5.41 -11.85 15.59
C GLY A 31 4.61 -12.16 14.33
N ILE A 32 3.40 -11.61 14.22
CA ILE A 32 2.54 -11.82 13.03
C ILE A 32 3.14 -11.09 11.82
N ALA A 33 3.67 -9.88 12.02
CA ALA A 33 4.35 -9.13 10.96
C ALA A 33 5.55 -9.92 10.40
N ALA A 34 6.41 -10.47 11.25
CA ALA A 34 7.55 -11.28 10.82
C ALA A 34 7.14 -12.53 10.03
N PHE A 35 6.03 -13.18 10.42
CA PHE A 35 5.49 -14.33 9.68
C PHE A 35 5.05 -13.94 8.26
N TYR A 36 4.26 -12.86 8.11
CA TYR A 36 3.84 -12.39 6.80
C TYR A 36 5.01 -11.88 5.96
N GLU A 37 6.00 -11.25 6.60
CA GLU A 37 7.23 -10.84 5.91
C GLU A 37 7.93 -12.04 5.27
N GLY A 38 8.15 -13.12 6.03
CA GLY A 38 8.73 -14.35 5.49
C GLY A 38 7.86 -15.00 4.41
N TYR A 39 6.54 -14.99 4.60
CA TYR A 39 5.59 -15.53 3.63
C TYR A 39 5.69 -14.84 2.27
N TYR A 40 5.66 -13.51 2.25
CA TYR A 40 5.74 -12.75 1.00
C TYR A 40 7.15 -12.75 0.42
N ALA A 41 8.19 -12.70 1.25
CA ALA A 41 9.58 -12.84 0.79
C ALA A 41 9.82 -14.16 0.06
N ASN A 42 9.30 -15.27 0.59
CA ASN A 42 9.35 -16.59 -0.07
C ASN A 42 8.59 -16.62 -1.40
N LYS A 43 7.58 -15.77 -1.57
CA LYS A 43 6.86 -15.62 -2.84
C LYS A 43 7.57 -14.68 -3.84
N GLY A 44 8.75 -14.16 -3.50
CA GLY A 44 9.54 -13.27 -4.35
C GLY A 44 9.23 -11.79 -4.20
N ILE A 45 8.46 -11.41 -3.17
CA ILE A 45 8.10 -10.01 -2.93
C ILE A 45 9.16 -9.34 -2.06
N LYS A 46 9.65 -8.19 -2.52
CA LYS A 46 10.59 -7.36 -1.78
C LYS A 46 9.84 -6.38 -0.87
N ILE A 47 9.90 -6.60 0.44
CA ILE A 47 9.31 -5.70 1.43
C ILE A 47 10.34 -4.62 1.80
N VAL A 48 9.93 -3.36 1.71
CA VAL A 48 10.76 -2.21 2.10
C VAL A 48 10.20 -1.63 3.39
N LYS A 49 10.98 -1.72 4.47
CA LYS A 49 10.58 -1.29 5.83
C LYS A 49 11.21 0.04 6.20
N GLY A 50 10.59 0.72 7.17
CA GLY A 50 11.16 1.93 7.80
C GLY A 50 11.11 3.19 6.95
N THR A 51 10.43 3.16 5.80
CA THR A 51 10.31 4.28 4.89
C THR A 51 8.91 4.30 4.30
N VAL A 52 8.50 5.47 3.83
CA VAL A 52 7.20 5.69 3.20
C VAL A 52 7.43 6.25 1.80
N ALA A 53 6.58 5.89 0.85
CA ALA A 53 6.60 6.53 -0.46
C ALA A 53 6.16 7.99 -0.34
N THR A 54 6.94 8.88 -0.93
CA THR A 54 6.68 10.33 -0.96
C THR A 54 6.21 10.80 -2.33
N GLY A 55 6.43 10.01 -3.39
CA GLY A 55 5.96 10.32 -4.73
C GLY A 55 6.27 9.23 -5.75
N PHE A 56 5.77 9.44 -6.96
CA PHE A 56 5.92 8.54 -8.10
C PHE A 56 6.44 9.34 -9.30
N ASP A 57 7.39 8.77 -10.03
CA ASP A 57 7.79 9.28 -11.34
C ASP A 57 7.07 8.48 -12.43
N SER A 58 6.63 9.19 -13.46
CA SER A 58 5.99 8.62 -14.63
C SER A 58 6.89 8.64 -15.85
N ASP A 59 6.70 7.69 -16.76
CA ASP A 59 7.31 7.70 -18.08
C ASP A 59 6.59 8.68 -19.04
N ALA A 60 7.03 8.73 -20.31
CA ALA A 60 6.45 9.58 -21.33
C ALA A 60 4.99 9.23 -21.69
N ASN A 61 4.53 8.03 -21.33
CA ASN A 61 3.18 7.54 -21.56
C ASN A 61 2.27 7.74 -20.33
N GLY A 62 2.81 8.27 -19.22
CA GLY A 62 2.09 8.43 -17.97
C GLY A 62 2.04 7.16 -17.11
N GLU A 63 2.75 6.10 -17.47
CA GLU A 63 2.88 4.90 -16.64
C GLU A 63 3.89 5.13 -15.52
N VAL A 64 3.69 4.51 -14.36
CA VAL A 64 4.66 4.61 -13.26
C VAL A 64 5.96 3.91 -13.66
N LYS A 65 7.07 4.60 -13.43
CA LYS A 65 8.42 4.08 -13.67
C LYS A 65 9.22 3.93 -12.38
N ALA A 66 9.01 4.82 -11.42
CA ALA A 66 9.74 4.77 -10.16
C ALA A 66 8.94 5.31 -8.97
N VAL A 67 9.27 4.81 -7.78
CA VAL A 67 8.76 5.24 -6.48
C VAL A 67 9.85 5.96 -5.72
N LYS A 68 9.58 7.19 -5.28
CA LYS A 68 10.43 7.96 -4.38
C LYS A 68 10.08 7.63 -2.95
N LEU A 69 11.10 7.30 -2.16
CA LEU A 69 10.98 6.99 -0.75
C LEU A 69 11.46 8.18 0.08
N LYS A 70 10.93 8.32 1.31
CA LYS A 70 11.27 9.43 2.22
C LYS A 70 12.75 9.46 2.61
N ASP A 71 13.41 8.31 2.56
CA ASP A 71 14.85 8.16 2.81
C ASP A 71 15.74 8.58 1.62
N GLY A 72 15.15 9.12 0.55
CA GLY A 72 15.87 9.57 -0.64
C GLY A 72 16.15 8.48 -1.67
N ARG A 73 15.80 7.20 -1.38
CA ARG A 73 15.92 6.12 -2.35
C ARG A 73 14.86 6.24 -3.44
N VAL A 74 15.24 5.86 -4.65
CA VAL A 74 14.33 5.73 -5.80
C VAL A 74 14.32 4.25 -6.21
N MET A 75 13.13 3.68 -6.35
CA MET A 75 12.96 2.28 -6.73
C MET A 75 12.17 2.20 -8.03
N ASP A 76 12.72 1.52 -9.04
CA ASP A 76 11.99 1.22 -10.26
C ASP A 76 10.77 0.36 -9.95
N ALA A 77 9.61 0.76 -10.49
CA ALA A 77 8.37 0.03 -10.35
C ALA A 77 7.52 0.24 -11.60
N ASP A 78 7.02 -0.86 -12.17
CA ASP A 78 6.10 -0.84 -13.30
C ASP A 78 4.64 -0.93 -12.83
N ILE A 79 4.44 -1.31 -11.57
CA ILE A 79 3.14 -1.35 -10.89
C ILE A 79 3.35 -0.91 -9.44
N VAL A 80 2.48 -0.02 -8.97
CA VAL A 80 2.42 0.38 -7.56
C VAL A 80 1.03 0.10 -7.03
N VAL A 81 0.97 -0.58 -5.89
CA VAL A 81 -0.27 -0.77 -5.14
C VAL A 81 -0.14 -0.05 -3.80
N VAL A 82 -1.06 0.89 -3.55
CA VAL A 82 -1.03 1.76 -2.37
C VAL A 82 -2.13 1.35 -1.40
N GLY A 83 -1.74 0.80 -0.25
CA GLY A 83 -2.65 0.40 0.83
C GLY A 83 -2.55 1.34 2.03
N VAL A 84 -3.20 2.52 1.97
CA VAL A 84 -3.14 3.55 3.04
C VAL A 84 -4.33 3.54 3.99
N GLY A 85 -5.25 2.60 3.82
CA GLY A 85 -6.50 2.50 4.59
C GLY A 85 -7.67 3.24 3.94
N GLY A 86 -8.88 2.95 4.41
CA GLY A 86 -10.11 3.58 3.94
C GLY A 86 -10.48 4.82 4.75
N ARG A 87 -11.07 5.82 4.10
CA ARG A 87 -11.67 6.98 4.76
C ARG A 87 -13.19 6.94 4.56
N PRO A 88 -14.01 7.03 5.62
CA PRO A 88 -15.45 7.11 5.47
C PRO A 88 -15.89 8.29 4.59
N LEU A 89 -16.81 8.05 3.65
CA LEU A 89 -17.37 9.08 2.78
C LEU A 89 -18.57 9.77 3.46
N ILE A 90 -18.28 10.76 4.31
CA ILE A 90 -19.30 11.43 5.13
C ILE A 90 -19.88 12.71 4.50
N THR A 91 -19.50 13.02 3.24
CA THR A 91 -19.87 14.27 2.57
C THR A 91 -21.38 14.54 2.55
N LEU A 92 -22.20 13.48 2.42
CA LEU A 92 -23.66 13.59 2.41
C LEU A 92 -24.24 14.16 3.72
N PHE A 93 -23.56 13.96 4.84
CA PHE A 93 -24.03 14.34 6.18
C PHE A 93 -23.26 15.52 6.78
N LYS A 94 -22.43 16.20 5.97
CA LYS A 94 -21.57 17.28 6.43
C LYS A 94 -22.41 18.43 7.02
N GLY A 95 -22.18 18.74 8.29
CA GLY A 95 -22.91 19.77 9.03
C GLY A 95 -24.33 19.38 9.48
N GLN A 96 -24.77 18.14 9.22
CA GLN A 96 -26.09 17.64 9.63
C GLN A 96 -26.02 16.76 10.87
N VAL A 97 -24.89 16.10 11.10
CA VAL A 97 -24.68 15.19 12.22
C VAL A 97 -23.35 15.49 12.90
N ALA A 98 -23.21 15.08 14.16
CA ALA A 98 -21.95 15.17 14.86
C ALA A 98 -20.91 14.25 14.20
N GLU A 99 -19.71 14.77 13.97
CA GLU A 99 -18.57 14.02 13.43
C GLU A 99 -17.56 13.77 14.56
N GLU A 100 -17.00 12.57 14.64
CA GLU A 100 -15.98 12.22 15.64
C GLU A 100 -14.97 11.22 15.05
N LYS A 101 -13.68 11.39 15.35
CA LYS A 101 -12.58 10.49 14.91
C LYS A 101 -12.56 10.18 13.40
N GLY A 102 -13.07 11.08 12.56
CA GLY A 102 -13.08 10.94 11.11
C GLY A 102 -14.27 10.14 10.54
N GLY A 103 -15.31 9.92 11.34
CA GLY A 103 -16.59 9.35 10.90
C GLY A 103 -17.78 10.07 11.51
N ILE A 104 -18.98 9.54 11.26
CA ILE A 104 -20.23 10.00 11.89
C ILE A 104 -20.27 9.46 13.32
N LYS A 105 -20.52 10.35 14.29
CA LYS A 105 -20.69 9.97 15.69
C LYS A 105 -22.01 9.22 15.85
N VAL A 106 -21.93 8.01 16.38
CA VAL A 106 -23.08 7.21 16.82
C VAL A 106 -23.10 7.16 18.34
N ILE A 107 -24.31 7.03 18.90
CA ILE A 107 -24.60 7.06 20.33
C ILE A 107 -24.34 5.68 20.95
#